data_AF-A0A8C2YCL6-F1
#
_entry.id   AF-A0A8C2YCL6-F1
#
_cell.length_a   1.000
_cell.length_b   1.000
_cell.length_c   1.000
_cell.angle_alpha   90.00
_cell.angle_beta   90.00
_cell.angle_gamma   90.00
#
_symmetry.space_group_name_H-M   'P 1'
#
loop_
_entity.id
_entity.type
_entity.pdbx_description
1 polymer ?
#
loop_
_entity_poly.entity_id
_entity_poly.type
_entity_poly.pdbx_seq_one_letter_code
_entity_poly.pdbx_strand_id
1 'polypeptide(L)'
;MDELPGPVTERLKISPKLDSEHPLTSPAEKYYQALVTGNLRSLQVLTDRYYEDVNLVFEISKNELEWQVKSPASYGLSGLWSLEYKQELSTPLCIAASHGHTACLWHLLHRQADPNLAPGGWTPLHEACHGGHTACVELLLEHQADPNLRSDEGLAPLHLCTTRNSLRCAELLLKHGATIDLPSEDSGETALHVAAKHCLYDHAHLYLKHGADVNARSTRGETALGLVCRQAPDAAEEALQLCRLLVVRGAKLDACDELRRSPLHEACGAANNVLVKFLLRRGADVNAIDYNGISPLGCVLQAAAFKQELRPHLVVQLLLNYGSQKIWPHAFTKVLRSCAAVPEIIEILINSYSQIPISEKWVEAVPEEVLQQHQPFYESLFRLSGTVRSLQHLCRSAIRKKFGSRCHCLIPSLPVPKPLLGYLLLEPEGVLL
;
A
#
# COMPACT_ATOMS: atom_id res chain seq x y z
N MET A 1 -33.91 -3.61 -22.89
CA MET A 1 -33.06 -3.22 -24.03
C MET A 1 -32.36 -4.49 -24.43
N ASP A 2 -32.64 -4.96 -25.62
CA ASP A 2 -32.25 -6.28 -26.11
C ASP A 2 -30.73 -6.36 -26.23
N GLU A 3 -30.14 -7.29 -25.47
CA GLU A 3 -28.74 -7.71 -25.66
C GLU A 3 -28.64 -8.40 -27.02
N LEU A 4 -27.83 -7.84 -27.91
CA LEU A 4 -27.45 -8.47 -29.17
C LEU A 4 -26.77 -9.82 -28.85
N PRO A 5 -27.11 -10.91 -29.57
CA PRO A 5 -26.41 -12.17 -29.38
C PRO A 5 -24.98 -12.00 -29.90
N GLY A 6 -24.01 -11.99 -28.98
CA GLY A 6 -22.59 -12.05 -29.32
C GLY A 6 -22.25 -13.33 -30.10
N PRO A 7 -21.09 -13.36 -30.80
CA PRO A 7 -20.66 -14.53 -31.55
C PRO A 7 -20.63 -15.74 -30.63
N VAL A 8 -21.18 -16.87 -31.11
CA VAL A 8 -21.29 -18.12 -30.35
C VAL A 8 -19.88 -18.69 -30.14
N THR A 9 -19.20 -18.24 -29.09
CA THR A 9 -17.95 -18.84 -28.62
C THR A 9 -18.30 -20.16 -27.93
N GLU A 10 -17.78 -21.28 -28.42
CA GLU A 10 -17.93 -22.56 -27.74
C GLU A 10 -17.43 -22.45 -26.29
N ARG A 11 -18.28 -22.83 -25.34
CA ARG A 11 -17.97 -22.81 -23.91
C ARG A 11 -17.61 -24.20 -23.43
N LEU A 12 -16.39 -24.34 -22.92
CA LEU A 12 -15.86 -25.61 -22.43
C LEU A 12 -15.77 -25.57 -20.91
N LYS A 13 -16.55 -26.42 -20.24
CA LYS A 13 -16.53 -26.57 -18.78
C LYS A 13 -15.35 -27.42 -18.35
N ILE A 14 -14.49 -26.85 -17.51
CA ILE A 14 -13.32 -27.55 -16.96
C ILE A 14 -13.43 -27.56 -15.44
N SER A 15 -13.47 -28.76 -14.86
CA SER A 15 -13.35 -28.95 -13.42
C SER A 15 -11.90 -29.27 -13.06
N PRO A 16 -11.23 -28.49 -12.20
CA PRO A 16 -9.82 -28.70 -11.84
C PRO A 16 -9.60 -29.86 -10.85
N LYS A 17 -10.51 -30.85 -10.75
CA LYS A 17 -10.29 -32.04 -9.93
C LYS A 17 -9.09 -32.81 -10.47
N LEU A 18 -7.93 -32.50 -9.90
CA LEU A 18 -6.66 -33.18 -10.10
C LEU A 18 -6.61 -34.39 -9.17
N ASP A 19 -7.53 -35.34 -9.34
CA ASP A 19 -7.41 -36.63 -8.68
C ASP A 19 -6.37 -37.45 -9.46
N SER A 20 -5.21 -37.68 -8.84
CA SER A 20 -4.03 -38.36 -9.40
C SER A 20 -4.23 -39.83 -9.79
N GLU A 21 -5.47 -40.31 -9.90
CA GLU A 21 -5.80 -41.72 -10.16
C GLU A 21 -6.75 -41.96 -11.35
N HIS A 22 -7.14 -40.92 -12.10
CA HIS A 22 -7.93 -41.09 -13.33
C HIS A 22 -7.23 -40.49 -14.57
N PRO A 23 -6.96 -41.28 -15.62
CA PRO A 23 -6.40 -40.75 -16.85
C PRO A 23 -7.39 -39.80 -17.52
N LEU A 24 -6.93 -38.59 -17.84
CA LEU A 24 -7.66 -37.49 -18.48
C LEU A 24 -8.57 -37.99 -19.61
N THR A 25 -9.89 -37.91 -19.41
CA THR A 25 -10.88 -38.52 -20.30
C THR A 25 -11.40 -37.55 -21.36
N SER A 26 -11.37 -36.23 -21.16
CA SER A 26 -11.87 -35.27 -22.15
C SER A 26 -10.75 -34.59 -22.97
N PRO A 27 -10.96 -34.34 -24.29
CA PRO A 27 -10.00 -33.60 -25.11
C PRO A 27 -9.80 -32.14 -24.63
N ALA A 28 -10.81 -31.55 -24.00
CA ALA A 28 -10.76 -30.21 -23.42
C ALA A 28 -9.79 -30.12 -22.23
N GLU A 29 -9.81 -31.10 -21.32
CA GLU A 29 -8.87 -31.16 -20.19
C GLU A 29 -7.42 -31.34 -20.66
N LYS A 30 -7.20 -32.16 -21.69
CA LYS A 30 -5.86 -32.33 -22.29
C LYS A 30 -5.37 -31.05 -22.94
N TYR A 31 -6.26 -30.31 -23.58
CA TYR A 31 -5.95 -29.01 -24.18
C TYR A 31 -5.60 -27.96 -23.11
N TYR A 32 -6.41 -27.87 -22.06
CA TYR A 32 -6.13 -27.02 -20.90
C TYR A 32 -4.81 -27.37 -20.22
N GLN A 33 -4.55 -28.66 -19.98
CA GLN A 33 -3.27 -29.09 -19.42
C GLN A 33 -2.09 -28.76 -20.33
N ALA A 34 -2.25 -28.88 -21.66
CA ALA A 34 -1.21 -28.48 -22.61
C ALA A 34 -0.91 -26.98 -22.54
N LEU A 35 -1.92 -26.13 -22.35
CA LEU A 35 -1.78 -24.69 -22.15
C LEU A 35 -1.05 -24.38 -20.83
N VAL A 36 -1.48 -24.98 -19.72
CA VAL A 36 -0.86 -24.77 -18.40
C VAL A 36 0.59 -25.24 -18.37
N THR A 37 0.87 -26.40 -18.97
CA THR A 37 2.22 -26.99 -19.01
C THR A 37 3.14 -26.38 -20.07
N GLY A 38 2.62 -25.61 -21.03
CA GLY A 38 3.40 -25.02 -22.12
C GLY A 38 3.81 -26.03 -23.20
N ASN A 39 3.11 -27.16 -23.33
CA ASN A 39 3.45 -28.21 -24.29
C ASN A 39 2.96 -27.86 -25.71
N LEU A 40 3.78 -27.11 -26.45
CA LEU A 40 3.50 -26.66 -27.83
C LEU A 40 3.05 -27.80 -28.76
N ARG A 41 3.77 -28.93 -28.77
CA ARG A 41 3.48 -30.05 -29.69
C ARG A 41 2.09 -30.63 -29.47
N SER A 42 1.72 -30.80 -28.20
CA SER A 42 0.40 -31.32 -27.81
C SER A 42 -0.69 -30.30 -28.16
N LEU A 43 -0.42 -29.01 -27.93
CA LEU A 43 -1.34 -27.93 -28.28
C LEU A 43 -1.60 -27.86 -29.79
N GLN A 44 -0.56 -27.93 -30.62
CA GLN A 44 -0.69 -27.94 -32.09
C GLN A 44 -1.58 -29.09 -32.56
N VAL A 45 -1.28 -30.32 -32.12
CA VAL A 45 -2.05 -31.51 -32.50
C VAL A 45 -3.52 -31.42 -32.07
N LEU A 46 -3.79 -30.85 -30.90
CA LEU A 46 -5.16 -30.72 -30.39
C LEU A 46 -5.91 -29.56 -31.07
N THR A 47 -5.24 -28.46 -31.38
CA THR A 47 -5.82 -27.32 -32.11
C THR A 47 -6.22 -27.75 -33.53
N ASP A 48 -5.33 -28.43 -34.24
CA ASP A 48 -5.58 -28.90 -35.62
C ASP A 48 -6.67 -29.98 -35.71
N ARG A 49 -6.93 -30.72 -34.62
CA ARG A 49 -7.88 -31.85 -34.62
C ARG A 49 -9.26 -31.54 -34.06
N TYR A 50 -9.34 -30.66 -33.06
CA TYR A 50 -10.57 -30.50 -32.25
C TYR A 50 -11.04 -29.06 -32.13
N TYR A 51 -10.17 -28.07 -32.31
CA TYR A 51 -10.46 -26.67 -31.98
C TYR A 51 -9.92 -25.75 -33.08
N GLU A 52 -10.60 -25.74 -34.23
CA GLU A 52 -10.26 -24.85 -35.34
C GLU A 52 -10.45 -23.37 -34.96
N ASP A 53 -11.50 -23.08 -34.19
CA ASP A 53 -11.74 -21.79 -33.55
C ASP A 53 -10.93 -21.68 -32.25
N VAL A 54 -10.01 -20.72 -32.22
CA VAL A 54 -9.08 -20.52 -31.10
C VAL A 54 -9.66 -19.60 -30.02
N ASN A 55 -10.76 -18.89 -30.33
CA ASN A 55 -11.48 -17.99 -29.43
C ASN A 55 -12.45 -18.74 -28.51
N LEU A 56 -11.99 -19.84 -27.90
CA LEU A 56 -12.76 -20.63 -26.95
C LEU A 56 -12.87 -19.90 -25.61
N VAL A 57 -13.98 -20.12 -24.90
CA VAL A 57 -14.15 -19.65 -23.52
C VAL A 57 -14.17 -20.86 -22.59
N PHE A 58 -13.17 -20.97 -21.73
CA PHE A 58 -13.14 -21.95 -20.66
C PHE A 58 -13.93 -21.45 -19.46
N GLU A 59 -14.91 -22.25 -19.02
CA GLU A 59 -15.60 -22.09 -17.75
C GLU A 59 -14.86 -22.96 -16.71
N ILE A 60 -13.94 -22.35 -15.95
CA ILE A 60 -13.16 -23.04 -14.93
C ILE A 60 -13.87 -22.89 -13.58
N SER A 61 -14.33 -24.01 -13.01
CA SER A 61 -14.96 -24.01 -11.69
C SER A 61 -13.90 -24.02 -10.58
N LYS A 62 -13.68 -22.90 -9.87
CA LYS A 62 -12.80 -22.87 -8.69
C LYS A 62 -13.49 -23.56 -7.50
N ASN A 63 -12.70 -24.06 -6.53
CA ASN A 63 -13.20 -24.70 -5.30
C ASN A 63 -13.85 -23.74 -4.29
N GLU A 64 -14.13 -22.50 -4.70
CA GLU A 64 -14.81 -21.50 -3.87
C GLU A 64 -16.30 -21.52 -4.21
N LEU A 65 -17.14 -21.59 -3.17
CA LEU A 65 -18.59 -21.64 -3.32
C LEU A 65 -19.17 -20.24 -3.17
N GLU A 66 -19.96 -19.82 -4.14
CA GLU A 66 -20.70 -18.56 -4.14
C GLU A 66 -22.21 -18.81 -4.20
N TRP A 67 -22.95 -17.94 -3.51
CA TRP A 67 -24.41 -17.98 -3.53
C TRP A 67 -24.92 -17.26 -4.77
N GLN A 68 -25.40 -18.01 -5.76
CA GLN A 68 -26.01 -17.46 -6.96
C GLN A 68 -27.54 -17.53 -6.88
N VAL A 69 -28.21 -16.50 -7.42
CA VAL A 69 -29.68 -16.46 -7.53
C VAL A 69 -30.08 -17.05 -8.88
N LYS A 70 -30.71 -18.23 -8.88
CA LYS A 70 -31.09 -18.95 -10.12
C LYS A 70 -32.26 -18.36 -10.87
N SER A 71 -33.11 -17.62 -10.17
CA SER A 71 -34.27 -16.96 -10.76
C SER A 71 -34.66 -15.79 -9.86
N PRO A 72 -34.62 -14.54 -10.35
CA PRO A 72 -35.37 -13.48 -9.71
C PRO A 72 -36.86 -13.84 -9.86
N ALA A 73 -37.57 -14.05 -8.76
CA ALA A 73 -39.01 -14.18 -8.83
C ALA A 73 -39.56 -12.92 -9.52
N SER A 74 -40.52 -13.08 -10.44
CA SER A 74 -41.12 -11.97 -11.20
C SER A 74 -41.78 -10.90 -10.32
N TYR A 75 -41.90 -11.12 -9.01
CA TYR A 75 -42.29 -10.14 -8.00
C TYR A 75 -41.44 -10.29 -6.72
N GLY A 76 -40.36 -9.52 -6.61
CA GLY A 76 -39.61 -9.29 -5.35
C GLY A 76 -38.19 -9.86 -5.28
N LEU A 77 -37.42 -9.41 -4.27
CA LEU A 77 -36.03 -9.80 -3.98
C LEU A 77 -35.87 -11.25 -3.45
N SER A 78 -36.92 -12.06 -3.46
CA SER A 78 -36.90 -13.46 -3.02
C SER A 78 -36.55 -14.38 -4.19
N GLY A 79 -35.26 -14.49 -4.51
CA GLY A 79 -34.75 -15.47 -5.46
C GLY A 79 -34.34 -16.78 -4.78
N LEU A 80 -34.41 -17.90 -5.52
CA LEU A 80 -33.93 -19.20 -5.05
C LEU A 80 -32.40 -19.19 -5.08
N TRP A 81 -31.78 -19.08 -3.91
CA TRP A 81 -30.33 -19.07 -3.76
C TRP A 81 -29.79 -20.50 -3.82
N SER A 82 -28.84 -20.75 -4.72
CA SER A 82 -28.09 -22.01 -4.75
C SER A 82 -26.61 -21.73 -4.58
N LEU A 83 -25.96 -22.59 -3.80
CA LEU A 83 -24.53 -22.55 -3.58
C LEU A 83 -23.85 -23.25 -4.77
N GLU A 84 -23.16 -22.49 -5.61
CA GLU A 84 -22.47 -22.98 -6.82
C GLU A 84 -20.99 -22.64 -6.77
N TYR A 85 -20.16 -23.38 -7.52
CA TYR A 85 -18.74 -23.05 -7.63
C TYR A 85 -18.55 -21.79 -8.45
N LYS A 86 -17.67 -20.90 -7.99
CA LYS A 86 -17.28 -19.69 -8.71
C LYS A 86 -16.71 -20.08 -10.08
N GLN A 87 -17.33 -19.57 -11.14
CA GLN A 87 -16.93 -19.83 -12.51
C GLN A 87 -16.04 -18.69 -13.00
N GLU A 88 -14.81 -19.01 -13.39
CA GLU A 88 -13.93 -18.06 -14.06
C GLU A 88 -13.92 -18.34 -15.55
N LEU A 89 -14.24 -17.31 -16.32
CA LEU A 89 -14.22 -17.34 -17.78
C LEU A 89 -12.81 -16.96 -18.25
N SER A 90 -12.12 -17.85 -18.96
CA SER A 90 -10.77 -17.57 -19.47
C SER A 90 -10.60 -18.06 -20.90
N THR A 91 -9.77 -17.37 -21.68
CA THR A 91 -9.43 -17.81 -23.04
C THR A 91 -8.14 -18.64 -23.03
N PRO A 92 -7.92 -19.53 -24.02
CA PRO A 92 -6.63 -20.19 -24.24
C PRO A 92 -5.46 -19.21 -24.23
N LEU A 93 -5.67 -18.04 -24.82
CA LEU A 93 -4.66 -16.98 -24.94
C LEU A 93 -4.33 -16.36 -23.57
N CYS A 94 -5.34 -16.10 -22.71
CA CYS A 94 -5.12 -15.63 -21.34
C CYS A 94 -4.32 -16.64 -20.51
N ILE A 95 -4.61 -17.94 -20.62
CA ILE A 95 -3.88 -18.99 -19.88
C ILE A 95 -2.42 -19.07 -20.35
N ALA A 96 -2.18 -19.02 -21.65
CA ALA A 96 -0.80 -18.99 -22.18
C ALA A 96 -0.04 -17.74 -21.72
N ALA A 97 -0.73 -16.59 -21.67
CA ALA A 97 -0.15 -15.32 -21.22
C ALA A 97 0.16 -15.30 -19.72
N SER A 98 -0.72 -15.82 -18.86
CA SER A 98 -0.53 -15.83 -17.40
C SER A 98 0.65 -16.69 -16.95
N HIS A 99 0.94 -17.77 -17.68
CA HIS A 99 2.09 -18.64 -17.43
C HIS A 99 3.37 -18.22 -18.18
N GLY A 100 3.31 -17.24 -19.08
CA GLY A 100 4.48 -16.78 -19.83
C GLY A 100 4.92 -17.70 -20.97
N HIS A 101 4.01 -18.54 -21.49
CA HIS A 101 4.32 -19.51 -22.55
C HIS A 101 4.30 -18.85 -23.94
N THR A 102 5.39 -18.15 -24.27
CA THR A 102 5.53 -17.37 -25.52
C THR A 102 5.29 -18.19 -26.79
N ALA A 103 5.78 -19.44 -26.85
CA ALA A 103 5.62 -20.29 -28.03
C ALA A 103 4.16 -20.70 -28.25
N CYS A 104 3.43 -21.03 -27.18
CA CYS A 104 2.01 -21.33 -27.25
C CYS A 104 1.22 -20.07 -27.65
N LEU A 105 1.54 -18.93 -27.04
CA LEU A 105 0.93 -17.64 -27.35
C LEU A 105 1.10 -17.27 -28.83
N TRP A 106 2.32 -17.39 -29.36
CA TRP A 106 2.64 -17.12 -30.76
C TRP A 106 1.83 -18.01 -31.71
N HIS A 107 1.70 -19.30 -31.40
CA HIS A 107 0.90 -20.24 -32.19
C HIS A 107 -0.58 -19.85 -32.22
N LEU A 108 -1.16 -19.49 -31.06
CA LEU A 108 -2.56 -19.07 -30.95
C LEU A 108 -2.81 -17.76 -31.73
N LEU A 109 -1.89 -16.78 -31.65
CA LEU A 109 -1.99 -15.52 -32.40
C LEU A 109 -1.86 -15.72 -33.92
N HIS A 110 -1.01 -16.65 -34.37
CA HIS A 110 -0.90 -17.01 -35.80
C HIS A 110 -2.19 -17.61 -36.37
N ARG A 111 -3.03 -18.19 -35.50
CA ARG A 111 -4.34 -18.75 -35.83
C ARG A 111 -5.47 -17.72 -35.66
N GLN A 112 -5.16 -16.43 -35.65
CA GLN A 112 -6.11 -15.32 -35.53
C GLN A 112 -6.91 -15.30 -34.22
N ALA A 113 -6.29 -15.73 -33.10
CA ALA A 113 -6.88 -15.50 -31.79
C ALA A 113 -6.98 -14.00 -31.49
N ASP A 114 -8.14 -13.56 -30.98
CA ASP A 114 -8.39 -12.15 -30.67
C ASP A 114 -7.62 -11.73 -29.40
N PRO A 115 -6.64 -10.81 -29.49
CA PRO A 115 -5.81 -10.44 -28.34
C PRO A 115 -6.54 -9.58 -27.31
N ASN A 116 -7.71 -9.04 -27.65
CA ASN A 116 -8.53 -8.18 -26.80
C ASN A 116 -9.74 -8.90 -26.19
N LEU A 117 -9.91 -10.19 -26.43
CA LEU A 117 -11.01 -10.97 -25.89
C LEU A 117 -10.81 -11.21 -24.38
N ALA A 118 -11.73 -10.66 -23.57
CA ALA A 118 -11.68 -10.71 -22.10
C ALA A 118 -13.01 -11.21 -21.50
N PRO A 119 -13.32 -12.52 -21.60
CA PRO A 119 -14.61 -13.04 -21.14
C PRO A 119 -14.73 -13.08 -19.62
N GLY A 120 -13.60 -13.13 -18.89
CA GLY A 120 -13.55 -13.02 -17.43
C GLY A 120 -13.01 -11.67 -16.95
N GLY A 121 -13.13 -10.63 -17.78
CA GLY A 121 -12.72 -9.27 -17.44
C GLY A 121 -11.23 -9.00 -17.56
N TRP A 122 -10.36 -10.00 -17.60
CA TRP A 122 -8.93 -9.82 -17.83
C TRP A 122 -8.55 -10.22 -19.26
N THR A 123 -7.84 -9.32 -19.94
CA THR A 123 -7.29 -9.59 -21.28
C THR A 123 -5.96 -10.36 -21.16
N PRO A 124 -5.50 -11.03 -22.22
CA PRO A 124 -4.18 -11.65 -22.24
C PRO A 124 -3.05 -10.67 -21.89
N LEU A 125 -3.20 -9.39 -22.27
CA LEU A 125 -2.24 -8.34 -21.95
C LEU A 125 -2.21 -8.03 -20.46
N HIS A 126 -3.36 -8.03 -19.78
CA HIS A 126 -3.44 -7.88 -18.32
C HIS A 126 -2.68 -8.99 -17.59
N GLU A 127 -2.94 -10.25 -17.97
CA GLU A 127 -2.28 -11.44 -17.40
C GLU A 127 -0.75 -11.39 -17.59
N ALA A 128 -0.30 -11.07 -18.81
CA ALA A 128 1.12 -10.95 -19.11
C ALA A 128 1.81 -9.83 -18.31
N CYS A 129 1.13 -8.69 -18.10
CA CYS A 129 1.65 -7.59 -17.30
C CYS A 129 1.71 -7.93 -15.81
N HIS A 130 0.67 -8.59 -15.28
CA HIS A 130 0.62 -9.05 -13.90
C HIS A 130 1.73 -10.06 -13.59
N GLY A 131 1.95 -11.02 -14.49
CA GLY A 131 3.02 -12.02 -14.38
C GLY A 131 4.43 -11.49 -14.67
N GLY A 132 4.57 -10.28 -15.23
CA GLY A 132 5.86 -9.72 -15.65
C GLY A 132 6.46 -10.43 -16.88
N HIS A 133 5.63 -11.04 -17.72
CA HIS A 133 6.02 -11.83 -18.88
C HIS A 133 6.29 -10.94 -20.10
N THR A 134 7.46 -10.31 -20.09
CA THR A 134 7.86 -9.30 -21.10
C THR A 134 7.72 -9.75 -22.55
N ALA A 135 8.14 -10.97 -22.88
CA ALA A 135 8.05 -11.50 -24.24
C ALA A 135 6.61 -11.77 -24.68
N CYS A 136 5.70 -12.13 -23.76
CA CYS A 136 4.27 -12.24 -24.07
C CYS A 136 3.67 -10.85 -24.34
N VAL A 137 4.05 -9.84 -23.55
CA VAL A 137 3.58 -8.46 -23.75
C VAL A 137 4.03 -7.92 -25.11
N GLU A 138 5.28 -8.14 -25.50
CA GLU A 138 5.80 -7.72 -26.82
C GLU A 138 5.00 -8.34 -27.97
N LEU A 139 4.80 -9.66 -27.94
CA LEU A 139 4.03 -10.37 -28.97
C LEU A 139 2.56 -9.90 -29.04
N LEU A 140 1.92 -9.67 -27.90
CA LEU A 140 0.52 -9.20 -27.87
C LEU A 140 0.40 -7.78 -28.47
N LEU A 141 1.34 -6.89 -28.14
CA LEU A 141 1.36 -5.52 -28.66
C LEU A 141 1.69 -5.47 -30.16
N GLU A 142 2.55 -6.37 -30.67
CA GLU A 142 2.80 -6.53 -32.11
C GLU A 142 1.55 -6.97 -32.87
N HIS A 143 0.70 -7.79 -32.25
CA HIS A 143 -0.57 -8.25 -32.78
C HIS A 143 -1.76 -7.29 -32.49
N GLN A 144 -1.48 -6.00 -32.23
CA GLN A 144 -2.50 -4.96 -32.04
C GLN A 144 -3.40 -5.14 -30.80
N ALA A 145 -2.87 -5.73 -29.72
CA ALA A 145 -3.54 -5.64 -28.41
C ALA A 145 -3.65 -4.17 -27.98
N ASP A 146 -4.81 -3.76 -27.46
CA ASP A 146 -5.02 -2.40 -26.97
C ASP A 146 -4.38 -2.23 -25.58
N PRO A 147 -3.34 -1.36 -25.44
CA PRO A 147 -2.66 -1.16 -24.16
C PRO A 147 -3.47 -0.35 -23.14
N ASN A 148 -4.63 0.20 -23.53
CA ASN A 148 -5.49 1.01 -22.68
C ASN A 148 -6.81 0.34 -22.31
N LEU A 149 -7.05 -0.88 -22.81
CA LEU A 149 -8.26 -1.63 -22.52
C LEU A 149 -8.35 -1.89 -21.01
N ARG A 150 -9.47 -1.53 -20.40
CA ARG A 150 -9.70 -1.73 -18.97
C ARG A 150 -10.22 -3.13 -18.70
N SER A 151 -9.81 -3.69 -17.57
CA SER A 151 -10.44 -4.89 -17.01
C SER A 151 -11.81 -4.58 -16.42
N ASP A 152 -12.55 -5.61 -16.02
CA ASP A 152 -13.82 -5.46 -15.29
C ASP A 152 -13.65 -4.73 -13.93
N GLU A 153 -12.44 -4.74 -13.37
CA GLU A 153 -12.06 -3.96 -12.17
C GLU A 153 -11.66 -2.52 -12.53
N GLY A 154 -11.83 -2.11 -13.79
CA GLY A 154 -11.47 -0.80 -14.29
C GLY A 154 -9.96 -0.55 -14.35
N LEU A 155 -9.13 -1.58 -14.26
CA LEU A 155 -7.67 -1.46 -14.28
C LEU A 155 -7.15 -1.56 -15.71
N ALA A 156 -6.27 -0.66 -16.10
CA ALA A 156 -5.51 -0.78 -17.36
C ALA A 156 -4.23 -1.64 -17.16
N PRO A 157 -3.62 -2.20 -18.23
CA PRO A 157 -2.42 -3.05 -18.15
C PRO A 157 -1.24 -2.43 -17.39
N LEU A 158 -1.04 -1.11 -17.49
CA LEU A 158 -0.01 -0.38 -16.74
C LEU A 158 -0.21 -0.46 -15.22
N HIS A 159 -1.45 -0.54 -14.73
CA HIS A 159 -1.75 -0.67 -13.30
C HIS A 159 -1.39 -2.06 -12.76
N LEU A 160 -1.27 -3.07 -13.62
CA LEU A 160 -0.91 -4.42 -13.20
C LEU A 160 0.60 -4.64 -13.11
N CYS A 161 1.40 -3.65 -13.51
CA CYS A 161 2.86 -3.66 -13.37
C CYS A 161 3.29 -3.39 -11.91
N THR A 162 3.00 -4.33 -11.01
CA THR A 162 3.18 -4.21 -9.55
C THR A 162 4.49 -4.82 -9.03
N THR A 163 5.22 -5.55 -9.88
CA THR A 163 6.47 -6.23 -9.51
C THR A 163 7.67 -5.60 -10.20
N ARG A 164 8.87 -5.74 -9.61
CA ARG A 164 10.13 -5.25 -10.23
C ARG A 164 10.35 -5.84 -11.63
N ASN A 165 9.97 -7.10 -11.84
CA ASN A 165 10.12 -7.80 -13.12
C ASN A 165 9.24 -7.22 -14.23
N SER A 166 8.14 -6.55 -13.88
CA SER A 166 7.23 -5.92 -14.85
C SER A 166 7.74 -4.59 -15.42
N LEU A 167 8.93 -4.11 -15.03
CA LEU A 167 9.48 -2.82 -15.51
C LEU A 167 9.55 -2.77 -17.04
N ARG A 168 10.04 -3.86 -17.64
CA ARG A 168 10.16 -3.94 -19.09
C ARG A 168 8.79 -4.09 -19.78
N CYS A 169 7.79 -4.67 -19.11
CA CYS A 169 6.40 -4.64 -19.60
C CYS A 169 5.88 -3.20 -19.66
N ALA A 170 6.09 -2.42 -18.59
CA ALA A 170 5.72 -1.01 -18.54
C ALA A 170 6.41 -0.18 -19.64
N GLU A 171 7.69 -0.43 -19.92
CA GLU A 171 8.41 0.20 -21.05
C GLU A 171 7.76 -0.08 -22.40
N LEU A 172 7.38 -1.33 -22.65
CA LEU A 172 6.75 -1.75 -23.91
C LEU A 172 5.35 -1.13 -24.06
N LEU A 173 4.55 -1.16 -22.99
CA LEU A 173 3.23 -0.53 -22.98
C LEU A 173 3.31 0.95 -23.35
N LEU A 174 4.22 1.72 -22.74
CA LEU A 174 4.38 3.14 -23.07
C LEU A 174 4.87 3.38 -24.49
N LYS A 175 5.74 2.51 -25.03
CA LYS A 175 6.18 2.61 -26.43
C LYS A 175 5.04 2.39 -27.42
N HIS A 176 4.09 1.51 -27.08
CA HIS A 176 2.92 1.20 -27.89
C HIS A 176 1.71 2.11 -27.63
N GLY A 177 1.89 3.24 -26.93
CA GLY A 177 0.84 4.26 -26.78
C GLY A 177 -0.07 4.06 -25.58
N ALA A 178 0.37 3.34 -24.55
CA ALA A 178 -0.34 3.32 -23.27
C ALA A 178 -0.43 4.73 -22.66
N THR A 179 -1.63 5.09 -22.19
CA THR A 179 -1.92 6.37 -21.56
C THR A 179 -1.47 6.34 -20.09
N ILE A 180 -0.55 7.24 -19.74
CA ILE A 180 0.20 7.18 -18.45
C ILE A 180 -0.69 7.54 -17.26
N ASP A 181 -1.46 8.61 -17.40
CA ASP A 181 -2.32 9.15 -16.34
C ASP A 181 -3.76 8.64 -16.46
N LEU A 182 -3.96 7.46 -17.08
CA LEU A 182 -5.26 6.82 -17.13
C LEU A 182 -5.67 6.43 -15.71
N PRO A 183 -6.76 6.97 -15.15
CA PRO A 183 -7.22 6.56 -13.84
C PRO A 183 -7.90 5.19 -13.93
N SER A 184 -7.70 4.37 -12.90
CA SER A 184 -8.56 3.22 -12.63
C SER A 184 -10.00 3.68 -12.39
N GLU A 185 -10.97 2.85 -12.78
CA GLU A 185 -12.39 3.22 -12.65
C GLU A 185 -12.84 3.26 -11.18
N ASP A 186 -12.43 2.28 -10.38
CA ASP A 186 -12.87 2.14 -8.99
C ASP A 186 -12.16 3.12 -8.03
N SER A 187 -10.84 3.18 -8.10
CA SER A 187 -10.01 3.93 -7.14
C SER A 187 -9.48 5.25 -7.68
N GLY A 188 -9.61 5.54 -8.98
CA GLY A 188 -8.99 6.69 -9.61
C GLY A 188 -7.46 6.71 -9.50
N GLU A 189 -6.85 5.57 -9.18
CA GLU A 189 -5.40 5.43 -9.07
C GLU A 189 -4.79 5.41 -10.47
N THR A 190 -3.71 6.16 -10.67
CA THR A 190 -2.90 6.10 -11.90
C THR A 190 -1.76 5.09 -11.74
N ALA A 191 -1.05 4.78 -12.84
CA ALA A 191 0.12 3.89 -12.80
C ALA A 191 1.20 4.36 -11.79
N LEU A 192 1.34 5.69 -11.60
CA LEU A 192 2.24 6.26 -10.59
C LEU A 192 1.79 5.96 -9.16
N HIS A 193 0.49 5.95 -8.88
CA HIS A 193 -0.04 5.59 -7.57
C HIS A 193 0.24 4.13 -7.24
N VAL A 194 0.07 3.23 -8.21
CA VAL A 194 0.40 1.81 -8.04
C VAL A 194 1.90 1.62 -7.78
N ALA A 195 2.76 2.27 -8.57
CA ALA A 195 4.21 2.24 -8.34
C ALA A 195 4.59 2.75 -6.93
N ALA A 196 3.91 3.80 -6.46
CA ALA A 196 4.07 4.33 -5.10
C ALA A 196 3.63 3.34 -4.01
N LYS A 197 2.50 2.65 -4.20
CA LYS A 197 1.98 1.64 -3.28
C LYS A 197 2.93 0.45 -3.10
N HIS A 198 3.66 0.08 -4.16
CA HIS A 198 4.61 -1.03 -4.16
C HIS A 198 6.09 -0.60 -4.02
N CYS A 199 6.36 0.70 -3.76
CA CYS A 199 7.71 1.26 -3.64
C CYS A 199 8.62 0.95 -4.85
N LEU A 200 8.06 0.96 -6.07
CA LEU A 200 8.77 0.68 -7.31
C LEU A 200 9.45 1.94 -7.86
N TYR A 201 10.69 2.17 -7.42
CA TYR A 201 11.47 3.35 -7.84
C TYR A 201 11.63 3.43 -9.36
N ASP A 202 12.02 2.33 -10.02
CA ASP A 202 12.33 2.33 -11.46
C ASP A 202 11.08 2.61 -12.29
N HIS A 203 9.94 1.99 -11.95
CA HIS A 203 8.65 2.26 -12.60
C HIS A 203 8.22 3.71 -12.41
N ALA A 204 8.29 4.24 -11.19
CA ALA A 204 7.96 5.63 -10.94
C ALA A 204 8.88 6.59 -11.69
N HIS A 205 10.19 6.32 -11.74
CA HIS A 205 11.12 7.11 -12.52
C HIS A 205 10.75 7.10 -14.01
N LEU A 206 10.39 5.95 -14.53
CA LEU A 206 9.99 5.77 -15.92
C LEU A 206 8.70 6.54 -16.24
N TYR A 207 7.65 6.38 -15.44
CA TYR A 207 6.40 7.12 -15.61
C TYR A 207 6.61 8.63 -15.55
N LEU A 208 7.39 9.12 -14.58
CA LEU A 208 7.73 10.53 -14.45
C LEU A 208 8.62 11.04 -15.60
N LYS A 209 9.39 10.18 -16.26
CA LYS A 209 10.17 10.54 -17.46
C LYS A 209 9.27 10.70 -18.68
N HIS A 210 8.20 9.91 -18.76
CA HIS A 210 7.21 9.97 -19.83
C HIS A 210 6.11 11.02 -19.62
N GLY A 211 6.16 11.77 -18.52
CA GLY A 211 5.29 12.93 -18.28
C GLY A 211 4.11 12.68 -17.34
N ALA A 212 4.13 11.62 -16.54
CA ALA A 212 3.11 11.37 -15.51
C ALA A 212 2.95 12.59 -14.57
N ASP A 213 1.71 12.94 -14.24
CA ASP A 213 1.44 13.97 -13.25
C ASP A 213 1.78 13.47 -11.84
N VAL A 214 2.85 14.05 -11.27
CA VAL A 214 3.33 13.76 -9.91
C VAL A 214 2.26 14.03 -8.84
N ASN A 215 1.38 15.01 -9.10
CA ASN A 215 0.39 15.50 -8.15
C ASN A 215 -1.04 15.03 -8.51
N ALA A 216 -1.16 14.03 -9.39
CA ALA A 216 -2.42 13.36 -9.64
C ALA A 216 -3.02 12.87 -8.32
N ARG A 217 -4.35 12.88 -8.25
CA ARG A 217 -5.11 12.52 -7.05
C ARG A 217 -6.03 11.35 -7.36
N SER A 218 -6.02 10.34 -6.50
CA SER A 218 -7.00 9.25 -6.53
C SER A 218 -8.41 9.74 -6.19
N THR A 219 -9.42 8.88 -6.27
CA THR A 219 -10.79 9.21 -5.82
C THR A 219 -10.79 9.65 -4.35
N ARG A 220 -9.96 9.01 -3.52
CA ARG A 220 -9.75 9.37 -2.10
C ARG A 220 -8.90 10.62 -1.88
N GLY A 221 -8.52 11.31 -2.95
CA GLY A 221 -7.64 12.47 -2.90
C GLY A 221 -6.20 12.14 -2.51
N GLU A 222 -5.81 10.87 -2.48
CA GLU A 222 -4.44 10.50 -2.15
C GLU A 222 -3.51 10.87 -3.31
N THR A 223 -2.30 11.31 -2.99
CA THR A 223 -1.22 11.53 -3.97
C THR A 223 -0.22 10.38 -3.89
N ALA A 224 0.57 10.17 -4.96
CA ALA A 224 1.66 9.20 -4.95
C ALA A 224 2.59 9.37 -3.72
N LEU A 225 2.91 10.61 -3.33
CA LEU A 225 3.72 10.88 -2.13
C LEU A 225 3.05 10.38 -0.84
N GLY A 226 1.75 10.63 -0.68
CA GLY A 226 0.98 10.15 0.48
C GLY A 226 0.96 8.62 0.56
N LEU A 227 0.79 7.94 -0.58
CA LEU A 227 0.80 6.47 -0.66
C LEU A 227 2.13 5.86 -0.21
N VAL A 228 3.26 6.44 -0.62
CA VAL A 228 4.59 5.99 -0.17
C VAL A 228 4.75 6.16 1.34
N CYS A 229 4.27 7.28 1.88
CA CYS A 229 4.38 7.59 3.31
C CYS A 229 3.56 6.65 4.21
N ARG A 230 2.50 6.04 3.68
CA ARG A 230 1.66 5.08 4.41
C ARG A 230 2.29 3.68 4.55
N GLN A 231 3.32 3.36 3.76
CA GLN A 231 3.91 2.02 3.75
C GLN A 231 4.65 1.66 5.03
N ALA A 232 4.70 0.35 5.31
CA ALA A 232 5.45 -0.20 6.43
C ALA A 232 6.97 0.08 6.26
N PRO A 233 7.72 0.23 7.37
CA PRO A 233 9.13 0.61 7.33
C PRO A 233 10.07 -0.48 6.80
N ASP A 234 9.59 -1.69 6.51
CA ASP A 234 10.43 -2.77 5.95
C ASP A 234 11.01 -2.39 4.58
N ALA A 235 10.32 -1.52 3.83
CA ALA A 235 10.79 -0.93 2.57
C ALA A 235 11.26 0.53 2.75
N ALA A 236 11.79 0.90 3.92
CA ALA A 236 12.10 2.30 4.24
C ALA A 236 13.15 2.93 3.30
N GLU A 237 14.12 2.16 2.79
CA GLU A 237 15.12 2.68 1.87
C GLU A 237 14.53 2.96 0.49
N GLU A 238 13.79 2.01 -0.10
CA GLU A 238 13.12 2.20 -1.38
C GLU A 238 12.07 3.30 -1.31
N ALA A 239 11.26 3.31 -0.23
CA ALA A 239 10.29 4.36 0.02
C ALA A 239 10.96 5.73 0.13
N LEU A 240 12.11 5.84 0.82
CA LEU A 240 12.87 7.08 0.91
C LEU A 240 13.42 7.52 -0.46
N GLN A 241 13.96 6.59 -1.26
CA GLN A 241 14.45 6.89 -2.60
C GLN A 241 13.32 7.40 -3.50
N LEU A 242 12.14 6.75 -3.43
CA LEU A 242 10.97 7.16 -4.18
C LEU A 242 10.40 8.50 -3.71
N CYS A 243 10.28 8.73 -2.39
CA CYS A 243 9.92 10.03 -1.82
C CYS A 243 10.87 11.14 -2.31
N ARG A 244 12.18 10.88 -2.34
CA ARG A 244 13.16 11.84 -2.85
C ARG A 244 12.92 12.16 -4.32
N LEU A 245 12.69 11.14 -5.14
CA LEU A 245 12.39 11.30 -6.56
C LEU A 245 11.13 12.16 -6.77
N LEU A 246 10.04 11.82 -6.10
CA LEU A 246 8.76 12.54 -6.20
C LEU A 246 8.92 14.02 -5.80
N VAL A 247 9.61 14.30 -4.69
CA VAL A 247 9.86 15.68 -4.24
C VAL A 247 10.73 16.45 -5.23
N VAL A 248 11.77 15.82 -5.80
CA VAL A 248 12.61 16.45 -6.84
C VAL A 248 11.80 16.75 -8.11
N ARG A 249 10.80 15.93 -8.44
CA ARG A 249 9.87 16.17 -9.55
C ARG A 249 8.73 17.13 -9.23
N GLY A 250 8.71 17.73 -8.04
CA GLY A 250 7.72 18.76 -7.68
C GLY A 250 6.45 18.23 -6.99
N ALA A 251 6.54 17.08 -6.31
CA ALA A 251 5.45 16.61 -5.46
C ALA A 251 5.14 17.62 -4.34
N LYS A 252 3.85 17.92 -4.16
CA LYS A 252 3.35 18.77 -3.08
C LYS A 252 3.45 18.03 -1.74
N LEU A 253 4.26 18.57 -0.83
CA LEU A 253 4.53 17.98 0.48
C LEU A 253 3.32 17.96 1.41
N ASP A 254 2.44 18.94 1.30
CA ASP A 254 1.26 19.11 2.15
C ASP A 254 -0.04 18.77 1.40
N ALA A 255 0.03 17.98 0.32
CA ALA A 255 -1.16 17.55 -0.40
C ALA A 255 -1.95 16.54 0.44
N CYS A 256 -3.11 16.97 0.94
CA CYS A 256 -3.94 16.13 1.78
C CYS A 256 -4.88 15.21 0.99
N ASP A 257 -5.26 14.08 1.60
CA ASP A 257 -6.34 13.21 1.15
C ASP A 257 -7.75 13.81 1.46
N GLU A 258 -8.81 13.05 1.21
CA GLU A 258 -10.19 13.42 1.58
C GLU A 258 -10.38 13.67 3.09
N LEU A 259 -9.63 12.96 3.93
CA LEU A 259 -9.65 13.10 5.39
C LEU A 259 -8.75 14.25 5.88
N ARG A 260 -8.24 15.09 4.97
CA ARG A 260 -7.27 16.16 5.25
C ARG A 260 -5.94 15.66 5.85
N ARG A 261 -5.62 14.38 5.73
CA ARG A 261 -4.34 13.82 6.17
C ARG A 261 -3.26 14.19 5.18
N SER A 262 -2.22 14.86 5.67
CA SER A 262 -1.02 15.14 4.90
C SER A 262 -0.10 13.90 4.84
N PRO A 263 0.87 13.85 3.90
CA PRO A 263 1.88 12.78 3.86
C PRO A 263 2.63 12.59 5.18
N LEU A 264 2.75 13.66 5.98
CA LEU A 264 3.33 13.59 7.33
C LEU A 264 2.43 12.80 8.30
N HIS A 265 1.11 12.93 8.22
CA HIS A 265 0.18 12.13 9.03
C HIS A 265 0.33 10.63 8.73
N GLU A 266 0.41 10.28 7.45
CA GLU A 266 0.59 8.89 7.01
C GLU A 266 1.95 8.32 7.46
N ALA A 267 3.04 9.06 7.28
CA ALA A 267 4.37 8.65 7.75
C ALA A 267 4.43 8.48 9.29
N CYS A 268 3.72 9.35 10.02
CA CYS A 268 3.57 9.27 11.46
C CYS A 268 2.75 8.05 11.90
N GLY A 269 1.61 7.77 11.26
CA GLY A 269 0.80 6.58 11.53
C GLY A 269 1.54 5.28 11.17
N ALA A 270 2.42 5.32 10.16
CA ALA A 270 3.32 4.22 9.81
C ALA A 270 4.49 4.02 10.79
N ALA A 271 4.72 4.96 11.70
CA ALA A 271 5.89 5.02 12.59
C ALA A 271 7.23 5.04 11.84
N ASN A 272 7.27 5.56 10.61
CA ASN A 272 8.48 5.59 9.79
C ASN A 272 9.34 6.84 10.10
N ASN A 273 10.28 6.69 11.03
CA ASN A 273 11.16 7.77 11.48
C ASN A 273 12.02 8.40 10.35
N VAL A 274 12.44 7.60 9.36
CA VAL A 274 13.28 8.06 8.24
C VAL A 274 12.47 8.99 7.34
N LEU A 275 11.26 8.59 6.96
CA LEU A 275 10.38 9.40 6.13
C LEU A 275 9.91 10.66 6.86
N VAL A 276 9.53 10.56 8.14
CA VAL A 276 9.15 11.72 8.94
C VAL A 276 10.30 12.73 9.01
N LYS A 277 11.53 12.28 9.32
CA LYS A 277 12.71 13.15 9.34
C LYS A 277 12.98 13.80 8.00
N PHE A 278 12.75 13.09 6.90
CA PHE A 278 12.90 13.62 5.55
C PHE A 278 11.86 14.71 5.24
N LEU A 279 10.57 14.44 5.49
CA LEU A 279 9.46 15.39 5.27
C LEU A 279 9.63 16.66 6.10
N LEU A 280 9.97 16.53 7.39
CA LEU A 280 10.19 17.66 8.28
C LEU A 280 11.36 18.55 7.81
N ARG A 281 12.45 17.95 7.32
CA ARG A 281 13.58 18.71 6.73
C ARG A 281 13.20 19.45 5.44
N ARG A 282 12.18 18.96 4.73
CA ARG A 282 11.65 19.59 3.52
C ARG A 282 10.57 20.64 3.82
N GLY A 283 10.22 20.85 5.10
CA GLY A 283 9.32 21.90 5.54
C GLY A 283 7.85 21.49 5.62
N ALA A 284 7.54 20.20 5.70
CA ALA A 284 6.17 19.73 5.93
C ALA A 284 5.59 20.30 7.24
N ASP A 285 4.30 20.67 7.22
CA ASP A 285 3.66 21.26 8.40
C ASP A 285 3.48 20.24 9.54
N VAL A 286 4.19 20.46 10.64
CA VAL A 286 4.20 19.62 11.85
C VAL A 286 2.87 19.66 12.60
N ASN A 287 2.11 20.74 12.44
CA ASN A 287 0.91 21.04 13.21
C ASN A 287 -0.37 21.03 12.37
N ALA A 288 -0.29 20.51 11.15
CA ALA A 288 -1.48 20.25 10.34
C ALA A 288 -2.46 19.38 11.14
N ILE A 289 -3.76 19.57 10.92
CA ILE A 289 -4.82 18.78 11.55
C ILE A 289 -5.63 18.08 10.47
N ASP A 290 -5.94 16.82 10.69
CA ASP A 290 -6.86 16.06 9.86
C ASP A 290 -8.32 16.47 10.12
N TYR A 291 -9.26 15.87 9.39
CA TYR A 291 -10.69 16.11 9.55
C TYR A 291 -11.20 15.79 10.98
N ASN A 292 -10.56 14.85 11.67
CA ASN A 292 -10.91 14.47 13.03
C ASN A 292 -10.26 15.37 14.10
N GLY A 293 -9.50 16.39 13.69
CA GLY A 293 -8.75 17.26 14.59
C GLY A 293 -7.50 16.59 15.20
N ILE A 294 -7.04 15.48 14.62
CA ILE A 294 -5.85 14.76 15.02
C ILE A 294 -4.65 15.37 14.29
N SER A 295 -3.59 15.69 15.04
CA SER A 295 -2.31 16.15 14.47
C SER A 295 -1.39 14.97 14.14
N PRO A 296 -0.29 15.17 13.40
CA PRO A 296 0.69 14.11 13.14
C PRO A 296 1.21 13.45 14.43
N LEU A 297 1.39 14.24 15.50
CA LEU A 297 1.74 13.73 16.83
C LEU A 297 0.67 12.78 17.36
N GLY A 298 -0.61 13.15 17.23
CA GLY A 298 -1.74 12.31 17.62
C GLY A 298 -1.79 10.97 16.86
N CYS A 299 -1.49 10.97 15.56
CA CYS A 299 -1.43 9.75 14.76
C CYS A 299 -0.39 8.75 15.28
N VAL A 300 0.83 9.22 15.61
CA VAL A 300 1.87 8.35 16.20
C VAL A 300 1.40 7.75 17.52
N LEU A 301 0.79 8.56 18.39
CA LEU A 301 0.37 8.12 19.72
C LEU A 301 -0.74 7.07 19.66
N GLN A 302 -1.67 7.19 18.71
CA GLN A 302 -2.71 6.18 18.48
C GLN A 302 -2.15 4.87 17.93
N ALA A 303 -1.12 4.93 17.08
CA ALA A 303 -0.48 3.75 16.49
C ALA A 303 0.60 3.11 17.39
N ALA A 304 1.10 3.83 18.40
CA ALA A 304 2.29 3.46 19.16
C ALA A 304 2.19 2.08 19.84
N ALA A 305 1.05 1.76 20.45
CA ALA A 305 0.87 0.48 21.15
C ALA A 305 0.97 -0.74 20.22
N PHE A 306 0.53 -0.60 18.97
CA PHE A 306 0.50 -1.69 17.98
C PHE A 306 1.83 -1.85 17.23
N LYS A 307 2.70 -0.83 17.26
CA LYS A 307 3.91 -0.75 16.42
C LYS A 307 5.19 -0.57 17.26
N GLN A 308 5.26 -1.20 18.42
CA GLN A 308 6.37 -1.04 19.38
C GLN A 308 7.73 -1.39 18.77
N GLU A 309 7.77 -2.43 17.93
CA GLU A 309 8.96 -2.90 17.21
C GLU A 309 9.59 -1.80 16.34
N LEU A 310 8.76 -0.89 15.82
CA LEU A 310 9.16 0.19 14.91
C LEU A 310 9.69 1.44 15.65
N ARG A 311 9.81 1.37 16.99
CA ARG A 311 10.32 2.46 17.84
C ARG A 311 9.62 3.81 17.62
N PRO A 312 8.29 3.88 17.82
CA PRO A 312 7.49 5.09 17.59
C PRO A 312 7.93 6.30 18.43
N HIS A 313 8.62 6.08 19.56
CA HIS A 313 9.20 7.13 20.39
C HIS A 313 10.15 8.06 19.61
N LEU A 314 10.89 7.55 18.62
CA LEU A 314 11.77 8.37 17.78
C LEU A 314 10.98 9.39 16.95
N VAL A 315 9.79 9.00 16.48
CA VAL A 315 8.92 9.90 15.71
C VAL A 315 8.36 10.99 16.62
N VAL A 316 7.90 10.63 17.82
CA VAL A 316 7.42 11.59 18.84
C VAL A 316 8.52 12.60 19.20
N GLN A 317 9.75 12.10 19.45
CA GLN A 317 10.91 12.93 19.72
C GLN A 317 11.20 13.92 18.59
N LEU A 318 11.20 13.44 17.34
CA LEU A 318 11.41 14.27 16.16
C LEU A 318 10.34 15.36 16.06
N LEU A 319 9.05 15.02 16.12
CA LEU A 319 7.96 15.99 16.00
C LEU A 319 8.08 17.11 17.05
N LEU A 320 8.34 16.78 18.32
CA LEU A 320 8.51 17.78 19.38
C LEU A 320 9.76 18.66 19.16
N ASN A 321 10.82 18.14 18.57
CA ASN A 321 12.04 18.90 18.24
C ASN A 321 11.86 19.84 17.03
N TYR A 322 10.91 19.56 16.15
CA TYR A 322 10.50 20.45 15.06
C TYR A 322 9.37 21.41 15.47
N GLY A 323 8.90 21.35 16.72
CA GLY A 323 7.93 22.31 17.26
C GLY A 323 6.47 21.87 17.17
N SER A 324 6.22 20.56 17.19
CA SER A 324 4.87 20.03 17.33
C SER A 324 4.16 20.57 18.59
N GLN A 325 2.88 20.88 18.46
CA GLN A 325 2.04 21.34 19.56
C GLN A 325 1.92 20.24 20.62
N LYS A 326 2.15 20.65 21.87
CA LYS A 326 2.06 19.76 23.01
C LYS A 326 0.61 19.40 23.29
N ILE A 327 0.39 18.20 23.80
CA ILE A 327 -0.93 17.71 24.18
C ILE A 327 -1.47 18.54 25.35
N TRP A 328 -2.79 18.69 25.44
CA TRP A 328 -3.38 19.32 26.61
C TRP A 328 -3.15 18.46 27.87
N PRO A 329 -2.69 19.03 29.00
CA PRO A 329 -2.39 18.25 30.22
C PRO A 329 -3.55 17.37 30.71
N HIS A 330 -4.80 17.83 30.55
CA HIS A 330 -5.98 17.06 30.94
C HIS A 330 -6.27 15.86 30.02
N ALA A 331 -5.78 15.88 28.78
CA ALA A 331 -5.92 14.76 27.83
C ALA A 331 -4.84 13.69 28.03
N PHE A 332 -3.86 13.93 28.91
CA PHE A 332 -2.72 13.04 29.12
C PHE A 332 -3.12 11.67 29.69
N THR A 333 -4.24 11.58 30.42
CA THR A 333 -4.80 10.30 30.89
C THR A 333 -5.13 9.35 29.74
N LYS A 334 -5.62 9.88 28.61
CA LYS A 334 -5.87 9.07 27.41
C LYS A 334 -4.56 8.59 26.80
N VAL A 335 -3.55 9.47 26.73
CA VAL A 335 -2.22 9.13 26.20
C VAL A 335 -1.55 8.05 27.04
N LEU A 336 -1.66 8.12 28.37
CA LEU A 336 -1.16 7.07 29.25
C LEU A 336 -1.83 5.73 28.94
N ARG A 337 -3.15 5.70 28.80
CA ARG A 337 -3.86 4.46 28.46
C ARG A 337 -3.43 3.90 27.10
N SER A 338 -3.23 4.77 26.11
CA SER A 338 -2.87 4.37 24.74
C SER A 338 -1.39 4.02 24.55
N CYS A 339 -0.50 4.63 25.33
CA CYS A 339 0.96 4.51 25.15
C CYS A 339 1.66 3.86 26.36
N ALA A 340 0.92 3.30 27.32
CA ALA A 340 1.48 2.68 28.53
C ALA A 340 2.60 1.68 28.21
N ALA A 341 2.42 0.88 27.15
CA ALA A 341 3.36 -0.16 26.73
C ALA A 341 4.68 0.39 26.13
N VAL A 342 4.78 1.70 25.88
CA VAL A 342 6.00 2.36 25.36
C VAL A 342 6.37 3.52 26.29
N PRO A 343 7.03 3.25 27.43
CA PRO A 343 7.32 4.25 28.46
C PRO A 343 8.21 5.40 27.93
N GLU A 344 9.02 5.17 26.91
CA GLU A 344 9.87 6.19 26.28
C GLU A 344 9.03 7.34 25.72
N ILE A 345 7.86 7.06 25.15
CA ILE A 345 6.94 8.09 24.66
C ILE A 345 6.45 8.96 25.82
N ILE A 346 6.07 8.34 26.93
CA ILE A 346 5.59 9.04 28.12
C ILE A 346 6.71 9.92 28.67
N GLU A 347 7.93 9.39 28.75
CA GLU A 347 9.12 10.12 29.19
C GLU A 347 9.34 11.37 28.34
N ILE A 348 9.42 11.21 27.02
CA ILE A 348 9.63 12.29 26.04
C ILE A 348 8.56 13.37 26.18
N LEU A 349 7.29 12.97 26.28
CA LEU A 349 6.18 13.90 26.40
C LEU A 349 6.27 14.70 27.69
N ILE A 350 6.43 14.06 28.85
CA ILE A 350 6.50 14.73 30.16
C ILE A 350 7.71 15.66 30.21
N ASN A 351 8.83 15.21 29.66
CA ASN A 351 10.07 15.97 29.55
C ASN A 351 9.94 17.23 28.67
N SER A 352 8.94 17.29 27.80
CA SER A 352 8.66 18.48 26.98
C SER A 352 7.97 19.62 27.76
N TYR A 353 7.39 19.36 28.93
CA TYR A 353 6.70 20.37 29.75
C TYR A 353 7.61 20.90 30.87
N SER A 354 7.37 22.13 31.32
CA SER A 354 8.04 22.67 32.51
C SER A 354 7.55 21.97 33.77
N GLN A 355 6.23 21.82 33.89
CA GLN A 355 5.56 21.16 35.01
C GLN A 355 4.24 20.56 34.53
N ILE A 356 3.91 19.36 35.02
CA ILE A 356 2.60 18.72 34.80
C ILE A 356 2.12 18.24 36.17
N PRO A 357 0.90 18.59 36.61
CA PRO A 357 0.33 18.03 37.82
C PRO A 357 -0.03 16.57 37.57
N ILE A 358 0.71 15.65 38.19
CA ILE A 358 0.41 14.22 38.16
C ILE A 358 -0.77 13.98 39.11
N SER A 359 -1.82 13.34 38.60
CA SER A 359 -3.03 13.01 39.36
C SER A 359 -3.03 11.53 39.71
N GLU A 360 -3.63 11.17 40.85
CA GLU A 360 -3.83 9.77 41.27
C GLU A 360 -4.56 8.93 40.20
N LYS A 361 -5.43 9.56 39.41
CA LYS A 361 -6.14 8.94 38.27
C LYS A 361 -5.20 8.39 37.19
N TRP A 362 -3.92 8.76 37.19
CA TRP A 362 -2.93 8.24 36.25
C TRP A 362 -2.49 6.84 36.61
N VAL A 363 -2.49 6.48 37.90
CA VAL A 363 -2.16 5.13 38.38
C VAL A 363 -3.20 4.14 37.87
N GLU A 364 -4.49 4.48 37.98
CA GLU A 364 -5.61 3.66 37.48
C GLU A 364 -5.64 3.54 35.94
N ALA A 365 -4.95 4.42 35.23
CA ALA A 365 -4.97 4.44 33.76
C ALA A 365 -3.95 3.48 33.11
N VAL A 366 -2.97 2.99 33.89
CA VAL A 366 -1.90 2.10 33.42
C VAL A 366 -2.27 0.66 33.75
N PRO A 367 -2.28 -0.27 32.77
CA PRO A 367 -2.50 -1.69 33.04
C PRO A 367 -1.47 -2.25 34.03
N GLU A 368 -1.89 -3.12 34.94
CA GLU A 368 -1.02 -3.67 35.99
C GLU A 368 0.14 -4.48 35.41
N GLU A 369 -0.07 -5.17 34.29
CA GLU A 369 0.96 -5.97 33.62
C GLU A 369 2.12 -5.09 33.12
N VAL A 370 1.76 -3.93 32.56
CA VAL A 370 2.74 -2.96 32.04
C VAL A 370 3.49 -2.28 33.19
N LEU A 371 2.80 -2.01 34.29
CA LEU A 371 3.41 -1.43 35.49
C LEU A 371 4.45 -2.39 36.09
N GLN A 372 4.19 -3.69 36.11
CA GLN A 372 5.17 -4.69 36.53
C GLN A 372 6.36 -4.77 35.56
N GLN A 373 6.11 -4.74 34.26
CA GLN A 373 7.17 -4.82 33.24
C GLN A 373 8.12 -3.61 33.28
N HIS A 374 7.59 -2.41 33.53
CA HIS A 374 8.35 -1.15 33.53
C HIS A 374 8.32 -0.44 34.89
N GLN A 375 8.39 -1.22 35.97
CA GLN A 375 8.34 -0.75 37.35
C GLN A 375 9.30 0.43 37.66
N PRO A 376 10.60 0.41 37.29
CA PRO A 376 11.52 1.50 37.65
C PRO A 376 11.12 2.84 37.03
N PHE A 377 10.57 2.83 35.82
CA PHE A 377 10.10 4.03 35.15
C PHE A 377 8.85 4.59 35.83
N TYR A 378 7.82 3.77 36.03
CA TYR A 378 6.56 4.23 36.61
C TYR A 378 6.70 4.67 38.08
N GLU A 379 7.56 4.02 38.86
CA GLU A 379 7.88 4.51 40.21
C GLU A 379 8.56 5.88 40.18
N SER A 380 9.49 6.11 39.24
CA SER A 380 10.12 7.43 39.08
C SER A 380 9.09 8.49 38.66
N LEU A 381 8.15 8.12 37.80
CA LEU A 381 7.07 9.00 37.34
C LEU A 381 6.16 9.41 38.49
N PHE A 382 5.66 8.46 39.27
CA PHE A 382 4.73 8.78 40.35
C PHE A 382 5.39 9.51 41.52
N ARG A 383 6.69 9.33 41.76
CA ARG A 383 7.45 10.16 42.72
C ARG A 383 7.48 11.65 42.38
N LEU A 384 7.20 12.01 41.12
CA LEU A 384 7.08 13.42 40.73
C LEU A 384 5.77 14.08 41.20
N SER A 385 4.81 13.32 41.76
CA SER A 385 3.58 13.91 42.30
C SER A 385 3.90 14.80 43.50
N GLY A 386 3.57 16.10 43.41
CA GLY A 386 3.77 17.06 44.49
C GLY A 386 5.21 17.55 44.69
N THR A 387 6.16 17.15 43.85
CA THR A 387 7.55 17.61 43.90
C THR A 387 7.87 18.60 42.78
N VAL A 388 8.86 19.47 43.01
CA VAL A 388 9.39 20.38 41.98
C VAL A 388 10.44 19.62 41.18
N ARG A 389 10.42 19.78 39.85
CA ARG A 389 11.41 19.16 38.96
C ARG A 389 12.82 19.70 39.23
N SER A 390 13.82 18.89 38.92
CA SER A 390 15.24 19.26 39.04
C SER A 390 15.58 20.57 38.29
N LEU A 391 16.59 21.30 38.79
CA LEU A 391 17.10 22.50 38.12
C LEU A 391 17.52 22.22 36.68
N GLN A 392 18.12 21.04 36.44
CA GLN A 392 18.52 20.59 35.11
C GLN A 392 17.32 20.50 34.15
N HIS A 393 16.18 19.96 34.62
CA HIS A 393 14.94 19.91 33.84
C HIS A 393 14.41 21.30 33.52
N LEU A 394 14.40 22.21 34.50
CA LEU A 394 13.96 23.59 34.32
C LEU A 394 14.85 24.32 33.29
N CYS A 395 16.16 24.10 33.34
CA CYS A 395 17.11 24.61 32.35
C CYS A 395 16.80 24.08 30.94
N ARG A 396 16.56 22.77 30.78
CA ARG A 396 16.15 22.19 29.49
C ARG A 396 14.88 22.85 28.97
N SER A 397 13.86 22.97 29.82
CA SER A 397 12.58 23.58 29.43
C SER A 397 12.75 25.03 28.98
N ALA A 398 13.57 25.80 29.70
CA ALA A 398 13.89 27.19 29.37
C ALA A 398 14.65 27.31 28.03
N ILE A 399 15.66 26.46 27.81
CA ILE A 399 16.45 26.44 26.57
C ILE A 399 15.56 26.08 25.38
N ARG A 400 14.76 25.01 25.49
CA ARG A 400 13.82 24.60 24.43
C ARG A 400 12.78 25.67 24.14
N LYS A 401 12.26 26.35 25.17
CA LYS A 401 11.33 27.48 25.02
C LYS A 401 11.94 28.64 24.22
N LYS A 402 13.26 28.88 24.35
CA LYS A 402 13.97 29.91 23.57
C LYS A 402 14.16 29.51 22.11
N PHE A 403 14.44 28.24 21.81
CA PHE A 403 14.69 27.78 20.45
C PHE A 403 13.41 27.43 19.66
N GLY A 404 12.31 27.09 20.33
CA GLY A 404 11.02 26.83 19.71
C GLY A 404 11.07 25.68 18.69
N SER A 405 10.56 25.90 17.47
CA SER A 405 10.58 24.90 16.38
C SER A 405 11.97 24.57 15.84
N ARG A 406 12.99 25.36 16.19
CA ARG A 406 14.37 25.20 15.68
C ARG A 406 15.26 24.39 16.62
N CYS A 407 14.69 23.71 17.62
CA CYS A 407 15.44 22.85 18.55
C CYS A 407 16.31 21.82 17.79
N HIS A 408 15.78 21.21 16.73
CA HIS A 408 16.48 20.22 15.92
C HIS A 408 17.77 20.71 15.24
N CYS A 409 17.87 22.01 14.91
CA CYS A 409 19.05 22.59 14.24
C CYS A 409 19.97 23.34 15.22
N LEU A 410 19.40 24.06 16.18
CA LEU A 410 20.18 24.96 17.05
C LEU A 410 20.84 24.20 18.22
N ILE A 411 20.18 23.19 18.79
CA ILE A 411 20.75 22.44 19.91
C ILE A 411 22.06 21.74 19.51
N PRO A 412 22.14 21.01 18.38
CA PRO A 412 23.39 20.39 17.94
C PRO A 412 24.56 21.35 17.71
N SER A 413 24.29 22.65 17.52
CA SER A 413 25.31 23.68 17.32
C SER A 413 25.90 24.23 18.62
N LEU A 414 25.33 23.88 19.78
CA LEU A 414 25.81 24.35 21.07
C LEU A 414 27.14 23.69 21.45
N PRO A 415 28.08 24.45 22.06
CA PRO A 415 29.35 23.91 22.55
C PRO A 415 29.15 23.17 23.87
N VAL A 416 28.34 22.11 23.88
CA VAL A 416 28.07 21.28 25.07
C VAL A 416 28.33 19.80 24.77
N PRO A 417 28.69 18.99 25.78
CA PRO A 417 28.89 17.55 25.63
C PRO A 417 27.71 16.82 24.98
N LYS A 418 28.00 15.77 24.20
CA LYS A 418 26.99 14.95 23.52
C LYS A 418 25.85 14.44 24.42
N PRO A 419 26.10 13.96 25.66
CA PRO A 419 25.02 13.54 26.55
C PRO A 419 24.03 14.67 26.88
N LEU A 420 24.53 15.89 27.07
CA LEU A 420 23.69 17.06 27.32
C LEU A 420 22.91 17.49 26.06
N LEU A 421 23.49 17.30 24.86
CA LEU A 421 22.76 17.49 23.60
C LEU A 421 21.57 16.52 23.49
N GLY A 422 21.80 15.24 23.77
CA GLY A 422 20.77 14.20 23.78
C GLY A 422 19.65 14.52 24.77
N TYR A 423 20.01 14.89 26.00
CA TYR A 423 19.07 15.33 27.03
C TYR A 423 18.21 16.54 26.58
N LEU A 424 18.83 17.55 25.96
CA LEU A 424 18.13 18.72 25.42
C LEU A 424 17.21 18.36 24.24
N LEU A 425 17.56 17.33 23.46
CA LEU A 425 16.77 16.79 22.34
C LEU A 425 15.74 15.74 22.75
N LEU A 426 15.49 15.56 24.05
CA LEU A 426 14.51 14.60 24.60
C LEU A 426 14.86 13.14 24.28
N GLU A 427 16.14 12.75 24.31
CA GLU A 427 16.48 11.33 24.31
C GLU A 427 15.99 10.68 25.62
N PRO A 428 15.33 9.51 25.56
CA PRO A 428 14.83 8.82 26.75
C PRO A 428 15.99 8.20 27.55
N GLU A 429 16.02 8.42 28.85
CA GLU A 429 17.02 7.86 29.78
C GLU A 429 16.46 6.68 30.59
N GLY A 430 15.14 6.44 30.52
CA GLY A 430 14.44 5.39 31.26
C GLY A 430 14.10 5.77 32.70
N VAL A 431 14.49 6.97 33.15
CA VAL A 431 14.22 7.51 34.49
C VAL A 431 13.91 9.00 34.38
N LEU A 432 12.91 9.45 35.13
CA LEU A 432 12.57 10.88 35.21
C LEU A 432 13.28 11.54 36.41
N LEU A 433 14.20 12.48 36.14
CA LEU A 433 14.97 13.26 37.14
C LEU A 433 14.34 14.59 37.56
#